data_AF-A0A1Y4H754-F1
#
_entry.id   AF-A0A1Y4H754-F1
#
_cell.length_a   1.000
_cell.length_b   1.000
_cell.length_c   1.000
_cell.angle_alpha   90.00
_cell.angle_beta   90.00
_cell.angle_gamma   90.00
#
_symmetry.space_group_name_H-M   'P 1'
#
loop_
_entity.id
_entity.type
_entity.pdbx_description
1 polymer ?
#
loop_
_entity_poly.entity_id
_entity_poly.type
_entity_poly.pdbx_seq_one_letter_code
_entity_poly.pdbx_strand_id
1 'polypeptide(L)'
;MKRLRLLILPLAALALEAMPFSAVLLFAEPGDDGAIEYIRRTTSYFSLTPFGYANFGPLLTALLSCLLLALTVWLCVRPGTGIYKAVLTVNALAVITSLLPLFLGTAFYSLAGAVISAALTAQLLWLLYNKRKGTP
;
A
#
# COMPACT_ATOMS: atom_id res chain seq x y z
N MET A 1 -5.36 -21.75 13.72
CA MET A 1 -5.40 -21.61 12.24
C MET A 1 -6.33 -20.52 11.70
N LYS A 2 -7.49 -20.21 12.31
CA LYS A 2 -8.45 -19.23 11.77
C LYS A 2 -7.88 -17.81 11.53
N ARG A 3 -6.94 -17.36 12.37
CA ARG A 3 -6.33 -16.00 12.29
C ARG A 3 -5.18 -15.87 11.29
N LEU A 4 -4.53 -16.97 10.92
CA LEU A 4 -3.41 -16.94 9.96
C LEU A 4 -3.84 -16.41 8.58
N ARG A 5 -5.13 -16.56 8.26
CA ARG A 5 -5.74 -16.01 7.05
C ARG A 5 -5.67 -14.47 6.97
N LEU A 6 -5.55 -13.79 8.12
CA LEU A 6 -5.37 -12.34 8.17
C LEU A 6 -4.03 -11.89 7.60
N LEU A 7 -3.06 -12.79 7.43
CA LEU A 7 -1.75 -12.47 6.86
C LEU A 7 -1.74 -12.51 5.33
N ILE A 8 -2.73 -13.15 4.70
CA ILE A 8 -2.73 -13.40 3.25
C ILE A 8 -2.74 -12.08 2.47
N LEU A 9 -3.66 -11.16 2.79
CA LEU A 9 -3.77 -9.89 2.07
C LEU A 9 -2.58 -8.95 2.34
N PRO A 10 -2.10 -8.77 3.59
CA PRO A 10 -0.88 -8.00 3.83
C PRO A 10 0.37 -8.59 3.15
N LEU A 11 0.53 -9.92 3.13
CA LEU A 11 1.64 -10.56 2.42
C LEU A 11 1.56 -10.33 0.90
N ALA A 12 0.36 -10.48 0.32
CA ALA A 12 0.16 -10.24 -1.10
C ALA A 12 0.42 -8.78 -1.48
N ALA A 13 -0.04 -7.82 -0.66
CA ALA A 13 0.24 -6.40 -0.85
C ALA A 13 1.74 -6.12 -0.80
N LEU A 14 2.45 -6.63 0.22
CA LEU A 14 3.89 -6.44 0.38
C LEU A 14 4.69 -7.04 -0.80
N ALA A 15 4.29 -8.22 -1.27
CA ALA A 15 4.92 -8.87 -2.42
C ALA A 15 4.77 -8.00 -3.68
N LEU A 16 3.58 -7.43 -3.91
CA LEU A 16 3.33 -6.51 -5.02
C LEU A 16 4.11 -5.20 -4.88
N GLU A 17 4.19 -4.63 -3.67
CA GLU A 17 4.95 -3.40 -3.37
C GLU A 17 6.44 -3.58 -3.72
N ALA A 18 7.01 -4.77 -3.47
CA ALA A 18 8.39 -5.11 -3.81
C ALA A 18 8.64 -5.27 -5.31
N MET A 19 7.60 -5.46 -6.14
CA MET A 19 7.79 -5.63 -7.59
C MET A 19 8.29 -4.33 -8.25
N PRO A 20 9.12 -4.41 -9.30
CA PRO A 20 9.72 -3.23 -9.94
C PRO A 20 8.72 -2.38 -10.75
N PHE A 21 7.46 -2.80 -10.82
CA PHE A 21 6.39 -2.13 -11.56
C PHE A 21 5.28 -1.55 -10.67
N SER A 22 5.49 -1.50 -9.35
CA SER A 22 4.46 -1.07 -8.40
C SER A 22 4.30 0.45 -8.36
N ALA A 23 5.36 1.23 -8.25
CA ALA A 23 5.33 2.70 -8.27
C ALA A 23 5.50 3.23 -9.68
N VAL A 24 4.97 4.43 -9.93
CA VAL A 24 5.10 5.14 -11.21
C VAL A 24 5.68 6.52 -10.99
N LEU A 25 6.56 6.90 -11.90
CA LEU A 25 7.04 8.25 -12.11
C LEU A 25 6.78 8.66 -13.54
N LEU A 26 6.37 9.91 -13.71
CA LEU A 26 6.16 10.52 -15.01
C LEU A 26 7.15 11.68 -15.13
N PHE A 27 8.04 11.59 -16.11
CA PHE A 27 9.00 12.64 -16.42
C PHE A 27 8.47 13.45 -17.59
N ALA A 28 8.57 14.77 -17.49
CA ALA A 28 8.27 15.67 -18.59
C ALA A 28 9.59 16.10 -19.23
N GLU A 29 9.79 15.77 -20.51
CA GLU A 29 10.97 16.15 -21.30
C GLU A 29 10.51 16.94 -22.53
N PRO A 30 11.28 17.94 -23.01
CA PRO A 30 10.97 18.61 -24.27
C PRO A 30 11.26 17.68 -25.46
N GLY A 31 10.28 17.49 -26.33
CA GLY A 31 10.42 16.78 -27.60
C GLY A 31 11.06 17.63 -28.69
N ASP A 32 11.42 16.97 -29.81
CA ASP A 32 12.13 17.59 -30.94
C ASP A 32 11.34 18.70 -31.64
N ASP A 33 10.01 18.69 -31.50
CA ASP A 33 9.07 19.70 -32.02
C ASP A 33 8.74 20.82 -31.01
N GLY A 34 9.36 20.79 -29.83
CA GLY A 34 9.09 21.71 -28.72
C GLY A 34 7.85 21.37 -27.89
N ALA A 35 7.16 20.25 -28.16
CA ALA A 35 6.09 19.74 -27.30
C ALA A 35 6.67 19.07 -26.02
N ILE A 36 5.84 18.90 -24.99
CA ILE A 36 6.24 18.15 -23.79
C ILE A 36 5.89 16.67 -23.99
N GLU A 37 6.91 15.81 -23.95
CA GLU A 37 6.78 14.37 -23.94
C GLU A 37 6.81 13.82 -22.51
N TYR A 38 5.95 12.85 -22.23
CA TYR A 38 5.85 12.22 -20.92
C TYR A 38 6.42 10.81 -20.91
N ILE A 39 7.54 10.62 -20.20
CA ILE A 39 8.20 9.33 -20.07
C ILE A 39 7.78 8.68 -18.76
N ARG A 40 7.05 7.56 -18.86
CA ARG A 40 6.59 6.78 -17.72
C ARG A 40 7.67 5.77 -17.30
N ARG A 41 8.22 5.94 -16.09
CA ARG A 41 9.10 4.94 -15.46
C ARG A 41 8.40 4.27 -14.30
N THR A 42 8.60 2.97 -14.15
CA THR A 42 8.08 2.22 -13.01
C THR A 42 9.21 1.79 -12.09
N THR A 43 8.95 1.80 -10.79
CA THR A 43 9.90 1.36 -9.76
C THR A 43 9.18 0.52 -8.71
N SER A 44 9.92 -0.04 -7.76
CA SER A 44 9.32 -0.57 -6.53
C SER A 44 8.83 0.56 -5.61
N TYR A 45 7.83 0.28 -4.77
CA TYR A 45 7.40 1.15 -3.66
C TYR A 45 8.52 1.36 -2.63
N PHE A 46 9.46 0.41 -2.49
CA PHE A 46 10.62 0.54 -1.60
C PHE A 46 11.74 1.42 -2.18
N SER A 47 11.63 1.82 -3.46
CA SER A 47 12.59 2.75 -4.03
C SER A 47 12.44 4.13 -3.40
N LEU A 48 13.56 4.80 -3.13
CA LEU A 48 13.58 6.19 -2.72
C LEU A 48 13.40 7.15 -3.91
N THR A 49 13.47 6.66 -5.15
CA THR A 49 13.33 7.50 -6.34
C THR A 49 11.98 8.22 -6.37
N PRO A 50 10.82 7.55 -6.22
CA PRO A 50 9.53 8.25 -6.20
C PRO A 50 9.43 9.31 -5.10
N PHE A 51 9.98 9.02 -3.92
CA PHE A 51 10.02 9.95 -2.80
C PHE A 51 10.82 11.22 -3.14
N GLY A 52 11.95 11.08 -3.82
CA GLY A 52 12.76 12.21 -4.29
C GLY A 52 12.06 13.12 -5.30
N TYR A 53 11.07 12.60 -6.04
CA TYR A 53 10.22 13.34 -6.98
C TYR A 53 8.85 13.70 -6.39
N ALA A 54 8.75 13.83 -5.06
CA ALA A 54 7.54 14.19 -4.31
C ALA A 54 6.36 13.20 -4.41
N ASN A 55 6.55 12.03 -5.01
CA ASN A 55 5.57 10.94 -4.94
C ASN A 55 5.84 10.10 -3.68
N PHE A 56 5.40 10.61 -2.52
CA PHE A 56 5.64 10.01 -1.21
C PHE A 56 4.78 8.79 -0.90
N GLY A 57 3.62 8.67 -1.57
CA GLY A 57 2.64 7.61 -1.32
C GLY A 57 3.23 6.20 -1.30
N PRO A 58 3.96 5.77 -2.36
CA PRO A 58 4.52 4.42 -2.47
C PRO A 58 5.37 4.00 -1.26
N LEU A 59 6.34 4.84 -0.86
CA LEU A 59 7.25 4.52 0.23
C LEU A 59 6.51 4.48 1.59
N LEU A 60 5.62 5.43 1.84
CA LEU A 60 4.84 5.45 3.07
C LEU A 60 3.93 4.23 3.19
N THR A 61 3.29 3.83 2.08
CA THR A 61 2.47 2.61 2.04
C THR A 61 3.31 1.38 2.33
N ALA A 62 4.48 1.23 1.71
CA ALA A 62 5.34 0.07 1.94
C ALA A 62 5.80 -0.06 3.40
N LEU A 63 6.18 1.06 4.04
CA LEU A 63 6.56 1.06 5.45
C LEU A 63 5.38 0.70 6.36
N LEU A 64 4.19 1.23 6.07
CA LEU A 64 2.97 0.89 6.80
C LEU A 64 2.53 -0.56 6.57
N SER A 65 2.73 -1.12 5.38
CA SER A 65 2.47 -2.53 5.07
C SER A 65 3.41 -3.46 5.83
N CYS A 66 4.70 -3.12 5.95
CA CYS A 66 5.65 -3.82 6.83
C CYS A 66 5.18 -3.84 8.29
N LEU A 67 4.81 -2.66 8.81
CA LEU A 67 4.32 -2.52 10.18
C LEU A 67 2.99 -3.28 10.37
N LEU A 68 2.08 -3.20 9.41
CA LEU A 68 0.80 -3.90 9.41
C LEU A 68 1.01 -5.41 9.48
N LEU A 69 1.91 -5.96 8.66
CA LEU A 69 2.23 -7.37 8.67
C LEU A 69 2.81 -7.79 10.03
N ALA A 70 3.78 -7.05 10.55
CA ALA A 70 4.39 -7.33 11.86
C ALA A 70 3.35 -7.31 13.00
N LEU A 71 2.49 -6.29 13.05
CA LEU A 71 1.41 -6.21 14.03
C LEU A 71 0.36 -7.30 13.86
N THR A 72 0.06 -7.71 12.62
CA THR A 72 -0.90 -8.80 12.36
C THR A 72 -0.33 -10.16 12.76
N VAL A 73 0.98 -10.39 12.56
CA VAL A 73 1.68 -11.56 13.10
C VAL A 73 1.63 -11.54 14.62
N TRP A 74 1.95 -10.39 15.23
CA TRP A 74 1.89 -10.23 16.68
C TRP A 74 0.49 -10.50 17.24
N LEU A 75 -0.56 -10.00 16.57
CA LEU A 75 -1.96 -10.28 16.91
C LEU A 75 -2.30 -11.77 16.84
N CYS A 76 -1.69 -12.53 15.93
CA CYS A 76 -1.88 -13.97 15.82
C CYS A 76 -1.23 -14.73 16.98
N VAL A 77 -0.11 -14.25 17.50
CA VAL A 77 0.63 -14.87 18.62
C VAL A 77 0.05 -14.46 19.97
N ARG A 78 -0.22 -13.16 20.16
CA ARG A 78 -0.74 -12.57 21.39
C ARG A 78 -1.99 -11.73 21.08
N PRO A 79 -3.18 -12.36 21.07
CA PRO A 79 -4.40 -11.66 20.76
C PRO A 79 -4.74 -10.67 21.88
N GLY A 80 -5.08 -9.44 21.50
CA GLY A 80 -5.43 -8.39 22.45
C GLY A 80 -6.17 -7.26 21.78
N THR A 81 -7.11 -6.64 22.49
CA THR A 81 -7.95 -5.55 21.97
C THR A 81 -7.13 -4.31 21.60
N GLY A 82 -6.04 -4.04 22.32
CA GLY A 82 -5.09 -2.96 22.01
C GLY A 82 -4.37 -3.16 20.67
N ILE A 83 -3.76 -4.34 20.47
CA ILE A 83 -3.07 -4.69 19.22
C ILE A 83 -4.06 -4.70 18.05
N TYR A 84 -5.28 -5.22 18.26
CA TYR A 84 -6.32 -5.22 17.23
C TYR A 84 -6.67 -3.81 16.76
N LYS A 85 -6.80 -2.85 17.69
CA LYS A 85 -7.01 -1.43 17.36
C LYS A 85 -5.80 -0.86 16.61
N ALA A 86 -4.57 -1.19 17.02
CA ALA A 86 -3.37 -0.76 16.31
C ALA A 86 -3.32 -1.28 14.87
N VAL A 87 -3.61 -2.56 14.64
CA VAL A 87 -3.71 -3.17 13.31
C VAL A 87 -4.75 -2.44 12.45
N LEU A 88 -5.93 -2.13 13.01
CA LEU A 88 -6.97 -1.35 12.31
C LEU A 88 -6.49 0.05 11.92
N THR A 89 -5.88 0.78 12.84
CA THR A 89 -5.39 2.14 12.59
C THR A 89 -4.29 2.15 11.54
N VAL A 90 -3.29 1.28 11.66
CA VAL A 90 -2.19 1.17 10.70
C VAL A 90 -2.71 0.78 9.32
N ASN A 91 -3.66 -0.17 9.24
CA ASN A 91 -4.25 -0.55 7.97
C ASN A 91 -5.03 0.61 7.31
N ALA A 92 -5.82 1.36 8.09
CA ALA A 92 -6.50 2.54 7.56
C ALA A 92 -5.51 3.59 7.00
N LEU A 93 -4.39 3.84 7.70
CA LEU A 93 -3.33 4.71 7.20
C LEU A 93 -2.66 4.14 5.93
N ALA A 94 -2.46 2.82 5.86
CA ALA A 94 -1.91 2.17 4.67
C ALA A 94 -2.83 2.34 3.46
N VAL A 95 -4.15 2.21 3.64
CA VAL A 95 -5.13 2.49 2.58
C VAL A 95 -5.05 3.94 2.13
N ILE A 96 -5.08 4.90 3.06
CA ILE A 96 -5.02 6.33 2.73
C ILE A 96 -3.74 6.66 1.94
N THR A 97 -2.58 6.21 2.43
CA THR A 97 -1.29 6.46 1.78
C THR A 97 -1.20 5.80 0.41
N SER A 98 -1.79 4.61 0.23
CA SER A 98 -1.76 3.88 -1.04
C SER A 98 -2.52 4.61 -2.16
N LEU A 99 -3.48 5.46 -1.79
CA LEU A 99 -4.27 6.26 -2.73
C LEU A 99 -3.64 7.65 -2.98
N LEU A 100 -2.62 8.05 -2.22
CA LEU A 100 -1.99 9.36 -2.39
C LEU A 100 -1.48 9.66 -3.81
N PRO A 101 -0.91 8.69 -4.57
CA PRO A 101 -0.46 8.97 -5.93
C PRO A 101 -1.59 9.43 -6.86
N LEU A 102 -2.85 9.12 -6.57
CA LEU A 102 -4.00 9.59 -7.35
C LEU A 102 -4.20 11.10 -7.28
N PHE A 103 -3.77 11.76 -6.19
CA PHE A 103 -3.80 13.22 -6.10
C PHE A 103 -2.82 13.89 -7.06
N LEU A 104 -1.77 13.17 -7.50
CA LEU A 104 -0.84 13.63 -8.53
C LEU A 104 -1.40 13.38 -9.96
N GLY A 105 -2.43 12.56 -10.08
CA GLY A 105 -3.08 12.18 -11.33
C GLY A 105 -3.06 10.68 -11.57
N THR A 106 -4.01 10.19 -12.37
CA THR A 106 -4.14 8.75 -12.68
C THR A 106 -2.92 8.18 -13.40
N ALA A 107 -2.16 9.01 -14.12
CA ALA A 107 -0.92 8.61 -14.78
C ALA A 107 0.20 8.20 -13.80
N PHE A 108 0.16 8.69 -12.54
CA PHE A 108 1.12 8.35 -11.47
C PHE A 108 0.70 7.10 -10.69
N TYR A 109 -0.40 6.45 -11.07
CA TYR A 109 -0.94 5.28 -10.39
C TYR A 109 -0.87 4.05 -11.29
N SER A 110 -0.19 2.99 -10.84
CA SER A 110 -0.08 1.75 -11.60
C SER A 110 -1.27 0.82 -11.33
N LEU A 111 -1.46 -0.16 -12.23
CA LEU A 111 -2.37 -1.26 -11.99
C LEU A 111 -1.98 -2.05 -10.73
N ALA A 112 -0.68 -2.25 -10.48
CA ALA A 112 -0.20 -2.90 -9.27
C ALA A 112 -0.56 -2.09 -8.02
N GLY A 113 -0.44 -0.77 -8.06
CA GLY A 113 -0.89 0.15 -7.02
C GLY A 113 -2.39 0.02 -6.75
N ALA A 114 -3.21 -0.08 -7.80
CA ALA A 114 -4.65 -0.34 -7.66
C ALA A 114 -4.94 -1.68 -6.96
N VAL A 115 -4.23 -2.74 -7.33
CA VAL A 115 -4.38 -4.06 -6.68
C VAL A 115 -3.92 -4.02 -5.22
N ILE A 116 -2.82 -3.31 -4.90
CA ILE A 116 -2.35 -3.09 -3.53
C ILE A 116 -3.42 -2.37 -2.71
N SER A 117 -3.95 -1.25 -3.19
CA SER A 117 -5.00 -0.50 -2.50
C SER A 117 -6.27 -1.33 -2.30
N ALA A 118 -6.66 -2.13 -3.28
CA ALA A 118 -7.79 -3.05 -3.16
C ALA A 118 -7.53 -4.14 -2.10
N ALA A 119 -6.33 -4.71 -2.05
CA ALA A 119 -5.95 -5.72 -1.06
C ALA A 119 -5.96 -5.15 0.37
N LEU A 120 -5.37 -3.97 0.59
CA LEU A 120 -5.38 -3.29 1.89
C LEU A 120 -6.80 -2.91 2.33
N THR A 121 -7.62 -2.42 1.40
CA THR A 121 -9.03 -2.10 1.67
C THR A 121 -9.84 -3.34 2.02
N ALA A 122 -9.67 -4.43 1.28
CA ALA A 122 -10.32 -5.70 1.57
C ALA A 122 -9.92 -6.23 2.96
N GLN A 123 -8.63 -6.11 3.32
CA GLN A 123 -8.14 -6.46 4.65
C GLN A 123 -8.79 -5.59 5.73
N LEU A 124 -8.92 -4.29 5.50
CA LEU A 124 -9.55 -3.38 6.45
C LEU A 124 -11.02 -3.75 6.66
N LEU A 125 -11.77 -4.00 5.58
CA LEU A 125 -13.16 -4.41 5.63
C LEU A 125 -13.33 -5.74 6.36
N TRP A 126 -12.43 -6.70 6.12
CA TRP A 126 -12.42 -7.98 6.83
C TRP A 126 -12.23 -7.78 8.34
N LEU A 127 -11.28 -6.95 8.76
CA LEU A 127 -11.05 -6.64 10.17
C LEU A 127 -12.26 -5.91 10.79
N LEU A 128 -12.89 -5.00 10.07
CA LEU A 128 -14.10 -4.32 10.57
C LEU A 128 -15.28 -5.30 10.71
N TYR A 129 -15.45 -6.22 9.76
CA TYR A 129 -16.46 -7.27 9.81
C TYR A 129 -16.27 -8.19 11.02
N ASN A 130 -15.04 -8.66 11.26
CA ASN A 130 -14.72 -9.50 12.42
C ASN A 130 -14.94 -8.78 13.75
N LYS A 131 -14.61 -7.48 13.82
CA LYS A 131 -14.88 -6.64 15.00
C LYS A 131 -16.38 -6.59 15.32
N ARG A 132 -17.23 -6.44 14.31
CA ARG A 132 -18.70 -6.40 14.49
C ARG A 132 -19.28 -7.72 15.00
N LYS A 133 -18.68 -8.86 14.62
CA LYS A 133 -19.11 -10.19 15.07
C LYS A 133 -18.60 -10.59 16.46
N GLY A 134 -17.85 -9.73 17.15
CA GLY A 134 -17.28 -10.05 18.46
C GLY A 134 -16.21 -11.14 18.41
N THR A 135 -15.69 -11.47 17.22
CA THR A 135 -14.58 -12.40 17.04
C THR A 135 -13.29 -11.59 16.91
N PRO A 136 -12.47 -11.48 17.98
CA PRO A 136 -11.16 -10.85 17.88
C PRO A 136 -10.20 -11.66 17.01
#